data_AF-A0A9D9ZN35-F1
#
_entry.id   AF-A0A9D9ZN35-F1
#
_cell.length_a   1.000
_cell.length_b   1.000
_cell.length_c   1.000
_cell.angle_alpha   90.00
_cell.angle_beta   90.00
_cell.angle_gamma   90.00
#
_symmetry.space_group_name_H-M   'P 1'
#
loop_
_entity.id
_entity.type
_entity.pdbx_description
1 polymer ?
#
loop_
_entity_poly.entity_id
_entity_poly.type
_entity_poly.pdbx_seq_one_letter_code
_entity_poly.pdbx_strand_id
1 'polypeptide(L)'
;MDAFSCFQEWRINSSAKNSWGLAWFLANEICKRFYASHGIVPWVIEHDGIGYYGITLNQLECKVTKGRSGELGRFTIGGDVENWTTGALGDHSLETIEMCENGFGASTLITDTIHHLGLNPFPEQSHQYCRHKRWGDSYTLCFELATIIALRYEKQVQIANHPFHTSKEIELRDPQSGMKEHPGAFFFSGPKGTLIVTGDGRVLDDRPVNIWERYMLGESIEHIVKYVAESVGAKPRPTLSQIKNVVSYLPRLYPTRPIKYGTMSATRTGTCDTIGFPNYEYSPLVEKFFKDTLNKSGILR
;
A
#
# COMPACT_ATOMS: atom_id res chain seq x y z
N MET A 1 4.44 14.66 10.49
CA MET A 1 5.00 13.29 10.48
C MET A 1 4.99 12.79 9.03
N ASP A 2 6.05 12.11 8.59
CA ASP A 2 6.21 11.57 7.24
C ASP A 2 6.10 10.03 7.22
N ALA A 3 6.09 9.43 6.02
CA ALA A 3 6.02 7.97 5.86
C ALA A 3 7.19 7.23 6.53
N PHE A 4 8.40 7.81 6.53
CA PHE A 4 9.58 7.20 7.13
C PHE A 4 9.44 7.04 8.65
N SER A 5 9.04 8.11 9.33
CA SER A 5 8.81 8.08 10.79
C SER A 5 7.69 7.10 11.14
N CYS A 6 6.62 7.09 10.35
CA CYS A 6 5.50 6.17 10.53
C CYS A 6 5.92 4.71 10.33
N PHE A 7 6.81 4.44 9.37
CA PHE A 7 7.33 3.08 9.14
C PHE A 7 8.20 2.61 10.31
N GLN A 8 9.04 3.47 10.89
CA GLN A 8 9.84 3.09 12.06
C GLN A 8 8.96 2.68 13.24
N GLU A 9 7.89 3.43 13.52
CA GLU A 9 6.91 3.06 14.54
C GLU A 9 6.19 1.76 14.18
N TRP A 10 5.72 1.62 12.94
CA TRP A 10 5.02 0.43 12.48
C TRP A 10 5.88 -0.83 12.61
N ARG A 11 7.16 -0.76 12.19
CA ARG A 11 8.11 -1.88 12.18
C ARG A 11 8.37 -2.45 13.57
N ILE A 12 8.40 -1.58 14.59
CA ILE A 12 8.62 -2.00 15.98
C ILE A 12 7.37 -2.66 16.58
N ASN A 13 6.18 -2.23 16.14
CA ASN A 13 4.91 -2.59 16.77
C ASN A 13 4.08 -3.62 15.98
N SER A 14 4.54 -4.03 14.80
CA SER A 14 3.80 -4.88 13.87
C SER A 14 4.68 -6.02 13.36
N SER A 15 4.05 -7.16 13.07
CA SER A 15 4.69 -8.26 12.35
C SER A 15 4.76 -7.92 10.87
N ALA A 16 5.96 -7.97 10.26
CA ALA A 16 6.11 -7.82 8.81
C ALA A 16 5.42 -8.97 8.06
N LYS A 17 5.46 -10.19 8.62
CA LYS A 17 4.70 -11.34 8.12
C LYS A 17 3.21 -11.04 8.12
N ASN A 18 2.62 -11.14 6.93
CA ASN A 18 1.19 -10.91 6.64
C ASN A 18 0.73 -9.45 6.78
N SER A 19 1.64 -8.48 6.67
CA SER A 19 1.31 -7.07 6.63
C SER A 19 1.62 -6.44 5.28
N TRP A 20 0.88 -5.40 4.92
CA TRP A 20 1.12 -4.67 3.67
C TRP A 20 2.02 -3.45 3.89
N GLY A 21 2.32 -3.12 5.15
CA GLY A 21 3.04 -1.91 5.53
C GLY A 21 4.42 -1.80 4.89
N LEU A 22 5.20 -2.89 4.88
CA LEU A 22 6.53 -2.91 4.29
C LEU A 22 6.49 -2.70 2.76
N ALA A 23 5.59 -3.39 2.06
CA ALA A 23 5.40 -3.22 0.61
C ALA A 23 5.06 -1.76 0.25
N TRP A 24 4.09 -1.16 0.95
CA TRP A 24 3.71 0.24 0.75
C TRP A 24 4.82 1.23 1.09
N PHE A 25 5.62 0.93 2.12
CA PHE A 25 6.77 1.76 2.47
C PHE A 25 7.85 1.72 1.38
N LEU A 26 8.29 0.53 0.97
CA LEU A 26 9.32 0.38 -0.07
C LEU A 26 8.85 0.97 -1.40
N ALA A 27 7.60 0.73 -1.80
CA ALA A 27 7.01 1.32 -2.99
C ALA A 27 6.99 2.85 -2.95
N ASN A 28 6.69 3.46 -1.79
CA ASN A 28 6.73 4.90 -1.62
C ASN A 28 8.15 5.47 -1.73
N GLU A 29 9.14 4.79 -1.17
CA GLU A 29 10.53 5.21 -1.26
C GLU A 29 11.06 5.14 -2.72
N ILE A 30 10.60 4.14 -3.49
CA ILE A 30 10.85 4.09 -4.95
C ILE A 30 10.13 5.22 -5.68
N CYS A 31 8.83 5.42 -5.41
CA CYS A 31 8.02 6.48 -6.04
C CYS A 31 8.66 7.86 -5.84
N LYS A 32 9.00 8.21 -4.58
CA LYS A 32 9.63 9.49 -4.24
C LYS A 32 10.94 9.76 -4.99
N ARG A 33 11.77 8.73 -5.19
CA ARG A 33 13.08 8.87 -5.85
C ARG A 33 12.98 8.86 -7.37
N PHE A 34 12.12 8.02 -7.92
CA PHE A 34 12.16 7.64 -9.33
C PHE A 34 10.94 8.07 -10.15
N TYR A 35 9.86 8.54 -9.53
CA TYR A 35 8.69 9.02 -10.28
C TYR A 35 9.07 10.21 -11.16
N ALA A 36 9.54 11.31 -10.55
CA ALA A 36 9.83 12.55 -11.28
C ALA A 36 10.98 12.40 -12.29
N SER A 37 11.92 11.49 -12.04
CA SER A 37 13.13 11.30 -12.85
C SER A 37 12.97 10.23 -13.94
N HIS A 38 12.48 9.05 -13.60
CA HIS A 38 12.44 7.87 -14.46
C HIS A 38 11.02 7.41 -14.83
N GLY A 39 10.00 8.05 -14.25
CA GLY A 39 8.61 7.65 -14.43
C GLY A 39 8.28 6.30 -13.83
N ILE A 40 8.98 5.89 -12.76
CA ILE A 40 8.67 4.64 -12.06
C ILE A 40 7.45 4.87 -11.16
N VAL A 41 6.42 4.06 -11.35
CA VAL A 41 5.11 4.19 -10.69
C VAL A 41 4.73 2.85 -10.06
N PRO A 42 4.45 2.81 -8.75
CA PRO A 42 3.95 1.60 -8.11
C PRO A 42 2.45 1.44 -8.34
N TRP A 43 2.01 0.24 -8.74
CA TRP A 43 0.60 -0.12 -8.97
C TRP A 43 0.20 -1.26 -8.06
N VAL A 44 -1.00 -1.17 -7.51
CA VAL A 44 -1.55 -2.26 -6.70
C VAL A 44 -1.94 -3.42 -7.62
N ILE A 45 -1.47 -4.62 -7.27
CA ILE A 45 -1.88 -5.86 -7.92
C ILE A 45 -3.13 -6.36 -7.20
N GLU A 46 -4.26 -6.40 -7.89
CA GLU A 46 -5.51 -6.99 -7.42
C GLU A 46 -5.93 -8.10 -8.38
N HIS A 47 -6.23 -9.29 -7.85
CA HIS A 47 -6.76 -10.41 -8.63
C HIS A 47 -8.18 -10.75 -8.19
N ASP A 48 -9.11 -10.86 -9.15
CA ASP A 48 -10.49 -11.28 -8.92
C ASP A 48 -10.53 -12.61 -8.16
N GLY A 49 -11.22 -12.63 -7.02
CA GLY A 49 -11.39 -13.81 -6.16
C GLY A 49 -10.23 -14.14 -5.21
N ILE A 50 -9.05 -13.55 -5.41
CA ILE A 50 -7.83 -13.80 -4.60
C ILE A 50 -7.49 -12.57 -3.72
N GLY A 51 -7.88 -11.37 -4.14
CA GLY A 51 -7.64 -10.13 -3.43
C GLY A 51 -6.29 -9.49 -3.75
N TYR A 52 -5.87 -8.55 -2.90
CA TYR A 52 -4.61 -7.80 -3.01
C TYR A 52 -3.39 -8.73 -2.97
N TYR A 53 -2.53 -8.69 -4.00
CA TYR A 53 -1.38 -9.60 -4.14
C TYR A 53 -0.02 -8.90 -3.96
N GLY A 54 0.04 -7.56 -4.01
CA GLY A 54 1.28 -6.83 -3.90
C GLY A 54 1.28 -5.49 -4.63
N ILE A 55 2.48 -4.97 -4.91
CA ILE A 55 2.68 -3.72 -5.65
C ILE A 55 3.68 -3.94 -6.78
N THR A 56 3.25 -3.84 -8.04
CA THR A 56 4.16 -3.88 -9.21
C THR A 56 4.79 -2.51 -9.41
N LEU A 57 6.09 -2.47 -9.71
CA LEU A 57 6.80 -1.27 -10.15
C LEU A 57 6.83 -1.21 -11.67
N ASN A 58 6.27 -0.13 -12.22
CA ASN A 58 6.12 0.04 -13.66
C ASN A 58 6.84 1.29 -14.13
N GLN A 59 7.45 1.21 -15.31
CA GLN A 59 8.00 2.40 -15.96
C GLN A 59 6.97 3.00 -16.93
N LEU A 60 6.58 4.25 -16.70
CA LEU A 60 5.78 5.00 -17.65
C LEU A 60 6.58 5.26 -18.93
N GLU A 61 5.94 5.09 -20.07
CA GLU A 61 6.53 5.44 -21.35
C GLU A 61 6.88 6.95 -21.39
N CYS A 62 8.15 7.28 -21.60
CA CYS A 62 8.58 8.64 -21.92
C CYS A 62 8.97 8.79 -23.40
N LYS A 63 8.47 9.86 -24.03
CA LYS A 63 8.78 10.26 -25.40
C LYS A 63 10.28 10.49 -25.66
N VAL A 64 11.05 10.83 -24.63
CA VAL A 64 12.50 11.10 -24.71
C VAL A 64 13.29 9.81 -24.83
N THR A 65 12.98 8.81 -24.01
CA THR A 65 13.76 7.56 -23.97
C THR A 65 13.40 6.59 -25.08
N LYS A 66 12.29 6.80 -25.84
CA LYS A 66 11.75 5.84 -26.84
C LYS A 66 11.71 4.38 -26.34
N GLY A 67 11.81 4.20 -25.02
CA GLY A 67 12.02 2.94 -24.34
C GLY A 67 10.67 2.33 -24.02
N ARG A 68 10.61 1.00 -24.08
CA ARG A 68 9.41 0.22 -23.76
C ARG A 68 8.98 0.56 -22.33
N SER A 69 7.70 0.89 -22.15
CA SER A 69 7.04 0.68 -20.86
C SER A 69 7.24 -0.77 -20.46
N GLY A 70 7.64 -1.00 -19.21
CA GLY A 70 7.93 -2.34 -18.72
C GLY A 70 7.76 -2.44 -17.22
N GLU A 71 7.42 -3.64 -16.77
CA GLU A 71 7.45 -4.00 -15.35
C GLU A 71 8.90 -4.20 -14.93
N LEU A 72 9.32 -3.53 -13.86
CA LEU A 72 10.66 -3.65 -13.30
C LEU A 72 10.75 -4.77 -12.27
N GLY A 73 9.64 -5.04 -11.60
CA GLY A 73 9.53 -6.00 -10.51
C GLY A 73 8.28 -5.75 -9.69
N ARG A 74 8.14 -6.45 -8.57
CA ARG A 74 7.02 -6.27 -7.64
C ARG A 74 7.44 -6.46 -6.18
N PHE A 75 6.62 -5.93 -5.29
CA PHE A 75 6.62 -6.21 -3.87
C PHE A 75 5.48 -7.16 -3.54
N THR A 76 5.74 -8.25 -2.82
CA THR A 76 4.69 -9.18 -2.37
C THR A 76 3.83 -8.61 -1.25
N ILE A 77 2.75 -9.32 -0.91
CA ILE A 77 2.09 -9.19 0.39
C ILE A 77 3.11 -9.52 1.49
N GLY A 78 3.68 -8.51 2.11
CA GLY A 78 4.75 -8.65 3.11
C GLY A 78 5.96 -7.81 2.79
N GLY A 79 6.20 -7.48 1.51
CA GLY A 79 7.21 -6.53 1.08
C GLY A 79 8.41 -7.12 0.35
N ASP A 80 8.51 -8.45 0.23
CA ASP A 80 9.62 -9.08 -0.51
C ASP A 80 9.64 -8.64 -1.96
N VAL A 81 10.85 -8.47 -2.46
CA VAL A 81 11.09 -7.92 -3.78
C VAL A 81 11.30 -9.06 -4.77
N GLU A 82 10.59 -8.98 -5.89
CA GLU A 82 10.80 -9.83 -7.04
C GLU A 82 11.22 -8.96 -8.24
N ASN A 83 12.29 -9.35 -8.93
CA ASN A 83 12.80 -8.65 -10.12
C ASN A 83 12.53 -9.48 -11.38
N TRP A 84 11.99 -8.85 -12.43
CA TRP A 84 11.66 -9.52 -13.70
C TRP A 84 12.81 -9.67 -14.69
N THR A 85 13.95 -9.02 -14.42
CA THR A 85 15.14 -9.07 -15.29
C THR A 85 15.98 -10.34 -15.10
N THR A 86 15.84 -11.06 -14.00
CA THR A 86 16.67 -12.24 -13.68
C THR A 86 16.15 -13.56 -14.27
N GLY A 87 15.00 -13.54 -14.96
CA GLY A 87 14.54 -14.66 -15.81
C GLY A 87 13.74 -15.76 -15.11
N ALA A 88 13.33 -15.60 -13.85
CA ALA A 88 12.43 -16.54 -13.17
C ALA A 88 11.20 -15.84 -12.56
N LEU A 89 10.02 -16.40 -12.81
CA LEU A 89 8.79 -16.04 -12.10
C LEU A 89 8.91 -16.50 -10.64
N GLY A 90 8.73 -15.59 -9.67
CA GLY A 90 8.80 -15.92 -8.24
C GLY A 90 10.21 -15.93 -7.64
N ASP A 91 11.19 -15.28 -8.27
CA ASP A 91 12.52 -15.09 -7.69
C ASP A 91 12.46 -14.04 -6.56
N HIS A 92 12.18 -14.50 -5.35
CA HIS A 92 12.18 -13.72 -4.11
C HIS A 92 13.59 -13.62 -3.50
N SER A 93 14.60 -13.25 -4.29
CA SER A 93 15.99 -13.34 -3.80
C SER A 93 16.36 -12.27 -2.78
N LEU A 94 15.53 -11.23 -2.59
CA LEU A 94 15.66 -10.28 -1.48
C LEU A 94 14.51 -10.43 -0.48
N GLU A 95 14.76 -11.23 0.53
CA GLU A 95 13.94 -11.53 1.73
C GLU A 95 13.83 -10.32 2.68
N THR A 96 13.24 -9.23 2.20
CA THR A 96 13.12 -7.98 2.98
C THR A 96 12.25 -8.14 4.23
N ILE A 97 11.30 -9.09 4.23
CA ILE A 97 10.52 -9.42 5.42
C ILE A 97 11.46 -9.91 6.53
N GLU A 98 12.29 -10.90 6.23
CA GLU A 98 13.26 -11.50 7.14
C GLU A 98 14.28 -10.46 7.61
N MET A 99 14.78 -9.60 6.71
CA MET A 99 15.63 -8.48 7.08
C MET A 99 14.91 -7.55 8.08
N CYS A 100 13.66 -7.20 7.80
CA CYS A 100 12.86 -6.34 8.66
C CYS A 100 12.68 -6.96 10.06
N GLU A 101 12.36 -8.26 10.12
CA GLU A 101 12.21 -9.04 11.36
C GLU A 101 13.53 -9.19 12.14
N ASN A 102 14.65 -9.32 11.44
CA ASN A 102 15.99 -9.38 12.04
C ASN A 102 16.51 -8.00 12.50
N GLY A 103 15.67 -6.96 12.43
CA GLY A 103 15.97 -5.66 13.00
C GLY A 103 16.69 -4.70 12.07
N PHE A 104 16.90 -5.04 10.79
CA PHE A 104 17.54 -4.14 9.82
C PHE A 104 16.77 -2.82 9.68
N GLY A 105 17.54 -1.72 9.59
CA GLY A 105 16.97 -0.37 9.52
C GLY A 105 16.36 -0.07 8.14
N ALA A 106 15.42 0.87 8.10
CA ALA A 106 14.76 1.32 6.87
C ALA A 106 15.74 1.70 5.76
N SER A 107 16.83 2.39 6.09
CA SER A 107 17.85 2.79 5.10
C SER A 107 18.50 1.58 4.42
N THR A 108 18.75 0.49 5.16
CA THR A 108 19.30 -0.75 4.60
C THR A 108 18.29 -1.42 3.68
N LEU A 109 17.04 -1.58 4.14
CA LEU A 109 15.96 -2.16 3.34
C LEU A 109 15.77 -1.41 2.01
N ILE A 110 15.78 -0.07 2.05
CA ILE A 110 15.67 0.78 0.84
C ILE A 110 16.86 0.56 -0.08
N THR A 111 18.08 0.59 0.45
CA THR A 111 19.31 0.50 -0.36
C THR A 111 19.39 -0.85 -1.07
N ASP A 112 19.14 -1.93 -0.35
CA ASP A 112 19.22 -3.28 -0.91
C ASP A 112 18.09 -3.52 -1.91
N THR A 113 16.89 -2.97 -1.66
CA THR A 113 15.78 -3.00 -2.62
C THR A 113 16.14 -2.29 -3.93
N ILE A 114 16.72 -1.09 -3.86
CA ILE A 114 17.11 -0.32 -5.05
C ILE A 114 18.16 -1.10 -5.87
N HIS A 115 19.18 -1.65 -5.19
CA HIS A 115 20.20 -2.46 -5.85
C HIS A 115 19.61 -3.73 -6.47
N HIS A 116 18.72 -4.41 -5.75
CA HIS A 116 18.10 -5.64 -6.21
C HIS A 116 17.21 -5.41 -7.44
N LEU A 117 16.53 -4.27 -7.53
CA LEU A 117 15.77 -3.85 -8.70
C LEU A 117 16.65 -3.39 -9.88
N GLY A 118 17.98 -3.38 -9.73
CA GLY A 118 18.91 -2.91 -10.75
C GLY A 118 18.83 -1.40 -11.01
N LEU A 119 18.31 -0.63 -10.04
CA LEU A 119 18.17 0.81 -10.13
C LEU A 119 19.42 1.52 -9.60
N ASN A 120 19.76 2.66 -10.20
CA ASN A 120 20.83 3.50 -9.68
C ASN A 120 20.38 4.16 -8.36
N PRO A 121 21.22 4.17 -7.30
CA PRO A 121 20.89 4.81 -6.01
C PRO A 121 20.49 6.28 -6.13
N PHE A 122 21.08 6.97 -7.10
CA PHE A 122 20.71 8.33 -7.49
C PHE A 122 20.10 8.29 -8.88
N PRO A 123 18.91 8.87 -9.05
CA PRO A 123 18.31 8.94 -10.37
C PRO A 123 19.19 9.78 -11.30
N GLU A 124 19.61 9.19 -12.42
CA GLU A 124 20.26 9.92 -13.50
C GLU A 124 19.25 10.88 -14.18
N GLN A 125 19.79 11.96 -14.77
CA GLN A 125 19.12 13.13 -15.35
C GLN A 125 17.57 13.18 -15.36
N SER A 126 17.01 14.22 -14.73
CA SER A 126 15.58 14.51 -14.85
C SER A 126 15.25 15.05 -16.25
N HIS A 127 14.37 14.38 -16.98
CA HIS A 127 13.83 14.93 -18.24
C HIS A 127 12.77 15.99 -17.93
N GLN A 128 13.03 17.26 -18.27
CA GLN A 128 12.11 18.38 -17.99
C GLN A 128 10.76 18.29 -18.72
N TYR A 129 10.66 17.48 -19.79
CA TYR A 129 9.50 17.38 -20.66
C TYR A 129 8.76 16.02 -20.58
N CYS A 130 9.10 15.14 -19.63
CA CYS A 130 8.42 13.84 -19.50
C CYS A 130 7.13 13.92 -18.66
N ARG A 131 6.17 13.03 -19.00
CA ARG A 131 4.80 12.93 -18.45
C ARG A 131 4.74 12.93 -16.91
N HIS A 132 5.71 12.33 -16.26
CA HIS A 132 5.80 12.15 -14.81
C HIS A 132 6.32 13.38 -14.05
N LYS A 133 6.73 14.47 -14.71
CA LYS A 133 7.01 15.73 -14.01
C LYS A 133 5.76 16.57 -13.74
N ARG A 134 4.74 16.49 -14.60
CA ARG A 134 3.57 17.40 -14.53
C ARG A 134 2.78 17.24 -13.23
N TRP A 135 2.68 16.00 -12.76
CA TRP A 135 1.96 15.63 -11.53
C TRP A 135 2.91 15.08 -10.46
N GLY A 136 4.23 15.26 -10.65
CA GLY A 136 5.28 14.61 -9.85
C GLY A 136 5.05 14.72 -8.36
N ASP A 137 4.93 15.96 -7.89
CA ASP A 137 4.86 16.24 -6.47
C ASP A 137 3.48 15.91 -5.89
N SER A 138 2.41 16.18 -6.63
CA SER A 138 1.04 15.86 -6.19
C SER A 138 0.80 14.35 -6.12
N TYR A 139 1.27 13.60 -7.11
CA TYR A 139 1.14 12.15 -7.15
C TYR A 139 1.96 11.51 -6.04
N THR A 140 3.20 11.98 -5.86
CA THR A 140 4.08 11.52 -4.79
C THR A 140 3.47 11.80 -3.41
N LEU A 141 2.84 12.97 -3.23
CA LEU A 141 2.08 13.26 -2.00
C LEU A 141 0.91 12.27 -1.82
N CYS A 142 0.08 12.05 -2.83
CA CYS A 142 -1.03 11.10 -2.75
C CYS A 142 -0.55 9.69 -2.40
N PHE A 143 0.57 9.26 -2.98
CA PHE A 143 1.17 7.96 -2.67
C PHE A 143 1.72 7.91 -1.23
N GLU A 144 2.37 8.98 -0.76
CA GLU A 144 2.83 9.08 0.63
C GLU A 144 1.67 9.01 1.63
N LEU A 145 0.56 9.70 1.34
CA LEU A 145 -0.66 9.62 2.15
C LEU A 145 -1.20 8.19 2.20
N ALA A 146 -1.25 7.52 1.04
CA ALA A 146 -1.64 6.11 0.95
C ALA A 146 -0.74 5.19 1.80
N THR A 147 0.58 5.38 1.73
CA THR A 147 1.52 4.61 2.55
C THR A 147 1.33 4.85 4.04
N ILE A 148 1.15 6.09 4.49
CA ILE A 148 0.88 6.38 5.90
C ILE A 148 -0.44 5.73 6.35
N ILE A 149 -1.46 5.74 5.48
CA ILE A 149 -2.73 5.08 5.77
C ILE A 149 -2.55 3.56 5.86
N ALA A 150 -1.80 2.94 4.95
CA ALA A 150 -1.49 1.51 4.99
C ALA A 150 -0.78 1.12 6.30
N LEU A 151 0.17 1.93 6.76
CA LEU A 151 0.91 1.70 7.99
C LEU A 151 0.06 1.86 9.26
N ARG A 152 -0.83 2.86 9.32
CA ARG A 152 -1.60 3.19 10.54
C ARG A 152 -2.97 2.51 10.63
N TYR A 153 -3.63 2.35 9.50
CA TYR A 153 -5.02 1.91 9.39
C TYR A 153 -5.15 0.57 8.68
N GLU A 154 -4.08 -0.22 8.68
CA GLU A 154 -4.10 -1.58 8.18
C GLU A 154 -5.32 -2.35 8.72
N LYS A 155 -5.99 -3.09 7.83
CA LYS A 155 -7.27 -3.80 8.04
C LYS A 155 -8.53 -2.93 8.18
N GLN A 156 -8.38 -1.61 8.34
CA GLN A 156 -9.52 -0.67 8.38
C GLN A 156 -9.74 0.04 7.04
N VAL A 157 -8.66 0.29 6.29
CA VAL A 157 -8.71 0.93 4.97
C VAL A 157 -8.02 0.02 3.97
N GLN A 158 -8.75 -0.35 2.92
CA GLN A 158 -8.19 -0.95 1.71
C GLN A 158 -7.78 0.16 0.77
N ILE A 159 -6.61 0.01 0.16
CA ILE A 159 -6.03 1.02 -0.73
C ILE A 159 -5.75 0.35 -2.07
N ALA A 160 -6.30 0.92 -3.14
CA ALA A 160 -5.93 0.57 -4.50
C ALA A 160 -5.36 1.82 -5.19
N ASN A 161 -4.39 1.59 -6.07
CA ASN A 161 -3.81 2.59 -6.95
C ASN A 161 -3.86 2.00 -8.34
N HIS A 162 -4.52 2.72 -9.26
CA HIS A 162 -4.52 2.33 -10.65
C HIS A 162 -4.08 3.51 -11.54
N PRO A 163 -3.09 3.31 -12.42
CA PRO A 163 -2.57 4.35 -13.31
C PRO A 163 -3.50 4.65 -14.49
N PHE A 164 -4.30 3.67 -14.90
CA PHE A 164 -5.20 3.79 -16.04
C PHE A 164 -6.62 4.10 -15.55
N HIS A 165 -7.32 4.96 -16.27
CA HIS A 165 -8.71 5.38 -16.02
C HIS A 165 -9.72 4.27 -16.30
N THR A 166 -9.29 3.02 -16.30
CA THR A 166 -10.04 1.86 -16.78
C THR A 166 -11.08 1.38 -15.76
N SER A 167 -11.09 1.94 -14.55
CA SER A 167 -12.23 1.70 -13.67
C SER A 167 -13.40 2.56 -14.16
N LYS A 168 -14.53 1.90 -14.44
CA LYS A 168 -15.78 2.58 -14.79
C LYS A 168 -16.15 3.67 -13.77
N GLU A 169 -15.72 3.54 -12.53
CA GLU A 169 -15.95 4.56 -11.50
C GLU A 169 -15.23 5.88 -11.77
N ILE A 170 -13.98 5.85 -12.27
CA ILE A 170 -13.27 7.09 -12.64
C ILE A 170 -13.93 7.71 -13.88
N GLU A 171 -14.26 6.90 -14.89
CA GLU A 171 -14.95 7.39 -16.09
C GLU A 171 -16.27 8.09 -15.77
N LEU A 172 -17.02 7.57 -14.78
CA LEU A 172 -18.29 8.14 -14.36
C LEU A 172 -18.16 9.39 -13.48
N ARG A 173 -17.10 9.51 -12.68
CA ARG A 173 -16.98 10.54 -11.64
C ARG A 173 -15.97 11.65 -11.95
N ASP A 174 -14.93 11.38 -12.75
CA ASP A 174 -14.00 12.41 -13.18
C ASP A 174 -14.42 13.01 -14.53
N PRO A 175 -14.83 14.29 -14.59
CA PRO A 175 -15.05 14.98 -15.86
C PRO A 175 -13.78 15.06 -16.73
N GLN A 176 -12.60 14.82 -16.16
CA GLN A 176 -11.31 14.79 -16.85
C GLN A 176 -10.83 13.38 -17.19
N SER A 177 -11.63 12.33 -16.94
CA SER A 177 -11.28 10.92 -17.24
C SER A 177 -10.82 10.69 -18.69
N GLY A 178 -11.40 11.42 -19.64
CA GLY A 178 -11.06 11.35 -21.07
C GLY A 178 -9.82 12.15 -21.49
N MET A 179 -9.13 12.83 -20.58
CA MET A 179 -7.92 13.56 -20.95
C MET A 179 -6.81 12.58 -21.34
N LYS A 180 -6.02 12.98 -22.35
CA LYS A 180 -4.91 12.16 -22.87
C LYS A 180 -3.88 11.76 -21.80
N GLU A 181 -3.77 12.52 -20.71
CA GLU A 181 -2.70 12.40 -19.70
C GLU A 181 -3.23 12.56 -18.26
N HIS A 182 -4.22 11.76 -17.85
CA HIS A 182 -4.77 11.83 -16.48
C HIS A 182 -3.84 11.19 -15.44
N PRO A 183 -3.76 11.76 -14.23
CA PRO A 183 -2.77 11.41 -13.19
C PRO A 183 -2.99 10.07 -12.48
N GLY A 184 -3.84 9.18 -13.00
CA GLY A 184 -4.37 8.01 -12.27
C GLY A 184 -5.20 8.38 -11.04
N ALA A 185 -5.63 7.37 -10.27
CA ALA A 185 -6.37 7.58 -9.04
C ALA A 185 -6.05 6.56 -7.95
N PHE A 186 -6.31 6.99 -6.72
CA PHE A 186 -6.20 6.25 -5.47
C PHE A 186 -7.61 6.02 -4.93
N PHE A 187 -7.90 4.78 -4.59
CA PHE A 187 -9.15 4.36 -3.97
C PHE A 187 -8.86 4.02 -2.53
N PHE A 188 -9.60 4.66 -1.62
CA PHE A 188 -9.57 4.35 -0.21
C PHE A 188 -10.95 3.77 0.13
N SER A 189 -11.01 2.49 0.48
CA SER A 189 -12.26 1.81 0.79
C SER A 189 -12.30 1.42 2.27
N GLY A 190 -13.41 1.72 2.93
CA GLY A 190 -13.62 1.41 4.34
C GLY A 190 -15.10 1.26 4.69
N PRO A 191 -15.44 1.19 5.99
CA PRO A 191 -16.81 0.92 6.45
C PRO A 191 -17.88 1.91 5.96
N LYS A 192 -17.51 3.16 5.65
CA LYS A 192 -18.45 4.19 5.14
C LYS A 192 -18.54 4.24 3.61
N GLY A 193 -17.75 3.43 2.91
CA GLY A 193 -17.67 3.42 1.45
C GLY A 193 -16.28 3.78 0.94
N THR A 194 -16.23 4.26 -0.30
CA THR A 194 -14.99 4.51 -1.04
C THR A 194 -14.79 5.99 -1.31
N LEU A 195 -13.63 6.51 -0.93
CA LEU A 195 -13.13 7.82 -1.33
C LEU A 195 -12.17 7.64 -2.51
N ILE A 196 -12.37 8.40 -3.57
CA ILE A 196 -11.49 8.39 -4.75
C ILE A 196 -10.74 9.71 -4.80
N VAL A 197 -9.42 9.63 -4.92
CA VAL A 197 -8.53 10.79 -5.02
C VAL A 197 -7.67 10.62 -6.27
N THR A 198 -7.71 11.57 -7.19
CA THR A 198 -6.82 11.55 -8.37
C THR A 198 -5.39 11.90 -7.99
N GLY A 199 -4.41 11.51 -8.81
CA GLY A 199 -3.00 11.83 -8.54
C GLY A 199 -2.63 13.32 -8.61
N ASP A 200 -3.54 14.20 -9.03
CA ASP A 200 -3.39 15.66 -8.90
C ASP A 200 -3.97 16.21 -7.58
N GLY A 201 -4.54 15.34 -6.75
CA GLY A 201 -5.09 15.65 -5.44
C GLY A 201 -6.60 15.89 -5.40
N ARG A 202 -7.30 15.98 -6.55
CA ARG A 202 -8.76 16.18 -6.56
C ARG A 202 -9.49 14.98 -5.97
N VAL A 203 -10.40 15.25 -5.03
CA VAL A 203 -11.34 14.26 -4.50
C VAL A 203 -12.52 14.14 -5.48
N LEU A 204 -12.80 12.92 -5.93
CA LEU A 204 -13.88 12.64 -6.89
C LEU A 204 -15.17 12.22 -6.17
N ASP A 205 -15.71 13.15 -5.40
CA ASP A 205 -17.06 13.07 -4.85
C ASP A 205 -17.75 14.44 -4.95
N ASP A 206 -18.93 14.58 -4.37
CA ASP A 206 -19.72 15.83 -4.44
C ASP A 206 -19.06 17.01 -3.69
N ARG A 207 -17.92 16.80 -3.01
CA ARG A 207 -17.21 17.83 -2.25
C ARG A 207 -16.15 18.49 -3.13
N PRO A 208 -16.08 19.84 -3.17
CA PRO A 208 -15.03 20.55 -3.91
C PRO A 208 -13.72 20.57 -3.11
N VAL A 209 -13.10 19.40 -2.90
CA VAL A 209 -11.88 19.24 -2.11
C VAL A 209 -10.72 18.82 -3.00
N ASN A 210 -9.59 19.53 -2.86
CA ASN A 210 -8.32 19.14 -3.45
C ASN A 210 -7.26 18.99 -2.35
N ILE A 211 -6.74 17.78 -2.19
CA ILE A 211 -5.74 17.42 -1.17
C ILE A 211 -4.40 18.11 -1.44
N TRP A 212 -4.00 18.23 -2.71
CA TRP A 212 -2.77 18.90 -3.10
C TRP A 212 -2.83 20.39 -2.72
N GLU A 213 -3.94 21.07 -3.03
CA GLU A 213 -4.12 22.48 -2.68
C GLU A 213 -4.12 22.69 -1.17
N ARG A 214 -4.79 21.82 -0.39
CA ARG A 214 -4.76 21.87 1.07
C ARG A 214 -3.34 21.78 1.62
N TYR A 215 -2.55 20.85 1.10
CA TYR A 215 -1.14 20.70 1.47
C TYR A 215 -0.32 21.95 1.11
N MET A 216 -0.50 22.49 -0.10
CA MET A 216 0.18 23.71 -0.56
C MET A 216 -0.19 24.96 0.26
N LEU A 217 -1.39 24.99 0.87
CA LEU A 217 -1.83 26.02 1.81
C LEU A 217 -1.29 25.81 3.24
N GLY A 218 -0.45 24.80 3.46
CA GLY A 218 0.21 24.54 4.73
C GLY A 218 -0.51 23.55 5.65
N GLU A 219 -1.54 22.85 5.17
CA GLU A 219 -2.15 21.78 5.96
C GLU A 219 -1.17 20.62 6.15
N SER A 220 -1.09 20.11 7.38
CA SER A 220 -0.17 19.02 7.70
C SER A 220 -0.60 17.70 7.06
N ILE A 221 0.39 16.87 6.68
CA ILE A 221 0.17 15.50 6.20
C ILE A 221 -0.72 14.71 7.16
N GLU A 222 -0.53 14.88 8.46
CA GLU A 222 -1.30 14.18 9.48
C GLU A 222 -2.79 14.55 9.47
N HIS A 223 -3.12 15.83 9.28
CA HIS A 223 -4.52 16.26 9.14
C HIS A 223 -5.16 15.71 7.86
N ILE A 224 -4.41 15.68 6.76
CA ILE A 224 -4.89 15.14 5.49
C ILE A 224 -5.11 13.62 5.59
N VAL A 225 -4.16 12.87 6.17
CA VAL A 225 -4.30 11.42 6.44
C VAL A 225 -5.55 11.15 7.27
N LYS A 226 -5.75 11.92 8.34
CA LYS A 226 -6.92 11.81 9.19
C LYS A 226 -8.21 12.04 8.39
N TYR A 227 -8.24 13.10 7.58
CA TYR A 227 -9.38 13.39 6.70
C TYR A 227 -9.72 12.22 5.76
N VAL A 228 -8.72 11.64 5.09
CA VAL A 228 -8.93 10.52 4.17
C VAL A 228 -9.45 9.28 4.93
N ALA A 229 -8.79 8.90 6.03
CA ALA A 229 -9.17 7.74 6.82
C ALA A 229 -10.58 7.87 7.43
N GLU A 230 -10.93 9.04 7.99
CA GLU A 230 -12.24 9.28 8.60
C GLU A 230 -13.37 9.37 7.56
N SER A 231 -13.07 9.86 6.34
CA SER A 231 -14.03 9.90 5.24
C SER A 231 -14.52 8.50 4.86
N VAL A 232 -13.68 7.49 4.99
CA VAL A 232 -14.03 6.08 4.72
C VAL A 232 -14.44 5.32 5.99
N GLY A 233 -14.53 6.00 7.13
CA GLY A 233 -15.01 5.43 8.39
C GLY A 233 -13.96 4.69 9.21
N ALA A 234 -12.68 4.78 8.86
CA ALA A 234 -11.62 4.25 9.69
C ALA A 234 -11.46 5.10 10.96
N LYS A 235 -11.12 4.43 12.06
CA LYS A 235 -10.91 5.07 13.36
C LYS A 235 -9.42 5.01 13.70
N PRO A 236 -8.84 6.10 14.24
CA PRO A 236 -7.46 6.04 14.70
C PRO A 236 -7.30 4.91 15.71
N ARG A 237 -6.24 4.10 15.57
CA ARG A 237 -5.87 3.15 16.63
C ARG A 237 -5.64 3.97 17.91
N PRO A 238 -6.16 3.55 19.07
CA PRO A 238 -5.88 4.23 20.33
C PRO A 238 -4.37 4.21 20.56
N THR A 239 -3.81 5.38 20.89
CA THR A 239 -2.39 5.53 21.24
C THR A 239 -2.04 4.68 22.47
N LEU A 240 -0.78 4.29 22.63
CA LEU A 240 -0.30 3.57 23.83
C LEU A 240 -0.65 4.31 25.14
N SER A 241 -0.72 5.64 25.10
CA SER A 241 -1.22 6.50 26.18
C SER A 241 -2.70 6.23 26.50
N GLN A 242 -3.55 6.15 25.48
CA GLN A 242 -4.98 5.84 25.62
C GLN A 242 -5.21 4.38 26.05
N ILE A 243 -4.39 3.43 25.59
CA ILE A 243 -4.46 2.02 26.02
C ILE A 243 -4.07 1.89 27.50
N LYS A 244 -3.02 2.58 27.96
CA LYS A 244 -2.60 2.56 29.38
C LYS A 244 -3.70 3.05 30.32
N ASN A 245 -4.45 4.09 29.91
CA ASN A 245 -5.57 4.59 30.68
C ASN A 245 -6.75 3.59 30.72
N VAL A 246 -6.98 2.80 29.67
CA VAL A 246 -8.03 1.76 29.69
C VAL A 246 -7.65 0.57 30.58
N VAL A 247 -6.38 0.17 30.59
CA VAL A 247 -5.88 -0.93 31.44
C VAL A 247 -5.99 -0.59 32.93
N SER A 248 -5.87 0.69 33.33
CA SER A 248 -6.09 1.12 34.71
C SER A 248 -7.55 1.07 35.17
N TYR A 249 -8.52 0.93 34.26
CA TYR A 249 -9.97 0.90 34.58
C TYR A 249 -10.62 -0.49 34.47
N LEU A 250 -9.88 -1.52 34.06
CA LEU A 250 -10.41 -2.89 34.07
C LEU A 250 -10.37 -3.45 35.51
N PRO A 251 -11.51 -3.91 36.08
CA PRO A 251 -11.47 -4.66 37.33
C PRO A 251 -10.62 -5.92 37.11
N ARG A 252 -9.67 -6.19 38.02
CA ARG A 252 -8.85 -7.41 38.02
C ARG A 252 -9.74 -8.65 38.17
N LEU A 253 -10.28 -9.15 37.06
CA LEU A 253 -10.91 -10.46 36.98
C LEU A 253 -9.83 -11.49 36.61
N TYR A 254 -9.04 -11.88 37.61
CA TYR A 254 -8.33 -13.16 37.57
C TYR A 254 -9.08 -14.16 38.46
N PRO A 255 -9.34 -15.37 37.97
CA PRO A 255 -9.14 -16.55 38.78
C PRO A 255 -7.86 -17.24 38.32
N THR A 256 -6.93 -17.38 39.26
CA THR A 256 -5.74 -18.20 39.21
C THR A 256 -6.08 -19.66 38.91
N ARG A 257 -5.61 -20.20 37.78
CA ARG A 257 -5.25 -21.63 37.66
C ARG A 257 -3.98 -21.79 36.81
N PRO A 258 -3.00 -22.58 37.25
CA PRO A 258 -1.78 -22.82 36.48
C PRO A 258 -2.09 -23.78 35.33
N ILE A 259 -1.73 -23.39 34.10
CA ILE A 259 -1.73 -24.28 32.94
C ILE A 259 -0.49 -25.16 33.05
N LYS A 260 -0.68 -26.48 33.16
CA LYS A 260 0.38 -27.48 33.11
C LYS A 260 0.98 -27.53 31.70
N TYR A 261 2.28 -27.34 31.57
CA TYR A 261 3.01 -27.63 30.33
C TYR A 261 3.11 -29.14 30.15
N GLY A 262 2.44 -29.67 29.12
CA GLY A 262 2.68 -31.02 28.60
C GLY A 262 3.86 -30.97 27.63
N THR A 263 4.92 -31.71 27.94
CA THR A 263 6.04 -31.98 27.04
C THR A 263 5.57 -32.80 25.84
N MET A 264 5.88 -32.35 24.62
CA MET A 264 5.82 -33.22 23.42
C MET A 264 7.15 -33.26 22.69
N SER A 265 7.57 -34.50 22.47
CA SER A 265 8.76 -35.01 21.81
C SER A 265 8.74 -34.71 20.31
N ALA A 266 9.89 -34.27 19.76
CA ALA A 266 10.10 -34.12 18.33
C ALA A 266 10.61 -35.43 17.72
N THR A 267 9.79 -36.10 16.92
CA THR A 267 10.25 -37.10 15.94
C THR A 267 10.21 -36.48 14.55
N ARG A 268 11.39 -36.36 13.95
CA ARG A 268 11.64 -35.98 12.56
C ARG A 268 11.24 -37.15 11.65
N THR A 269 10.30 -36.92 10.73
CA THR A 269 10.19 -37.66 9.48
C THR A 269 9.76 -36.69 8.40
N GLY A 270 10.56 -36.57 7.35
CA GLY A 270 10.33 -35.65 6.25
C GLY A 270 9.26 -36.14 5.29
N THR A 271 8.48 -35.19 4.81
CA THR A 271 7.81 -35.17 3.52
C THR A 271 7.71 -33.70 3.11
N CYS A 272 7.91 -33.41 1.82
CA CYS A 272 7.73 -32.07 1.26
C CYS A 272 6.26 -31.65 1.45
N ASP A 273 6.01 -30.76 2.40
CA ASP A 273 4.70 -30.18 2.60
C ASP A 273 4.52 -29.03 1.63
N THR A 274 3.57 -29.18 0.70
CA THR A 274 2.89 -28.08 0.03
C THR A 274 2.48 -27.05 1.08
N ILE A 275 3.06 -25.84 1.00
CA ILE A 275 2.65 -24.69 1.82
C ILE A 275 1.21 -24.35 1.41
N GLY A 276 0.25 -24.86 2.17
CA GLY A 276 -1.13 -24.42 2.09
C GLY A 276 -1.20 -22.94 2.48
N PHE A 277 -1.62 -22.09 1.55
CA PHE A 277 -1.97 -20.71 1.86
C PHE A 277 -3.05 -20.72 2.96
N PRO A 278 -2.91 -19.95 4.04
CA PRO A 278 -3.99 -19.81 5.00
C PRO A 278 -5.20 -19.22 4.27
N ASN A 279 -6.33 -19.94 4.29
CA ASN A 279 -7.61 -19.42 3.87
C ASN A 279 -7.89 -18.16 4.70
N TYR A 280 -7.75 -16.99 4.09
CA TYR A 280 -8.22 -15.75 4.66
C TYR A 280 -9.74 -15.81 4.70
N GLU A 281 -10.31 -16.17 5.84
CA GLU A 281 -11.73 -15.94 6.09
C GLU A 281 -11.96 -14.42 6.02
N TYR A 282 -12.61 -13.99 4.94
CA TYR A 282 -13.08 -12.63 4.77
C TYR A 282 -13.94 -12.23 5.97
N SER A 283 -13.82 -10.98 6.41
CA SER A 283 -14.84 -10.39 7.27
C SER A 283 -16.20 -10.50 6.57
N PRO A 284 -17.27 -10.95 7.24
CA PRO A 284 -18.62 -11.02 6.66
C PRO A 284 -19.12 -9.69 6.06
N LEU A 285 -18.49 -8.58 6.43
CA LEU A 285 -18.76 -7.25 5.85
C LEU A 285 -18.22 -7.09 4.43
N VAL A 286 -17.12 -7.76 4.08
CA VAL A 286 -16.49 -7.73 2.75
C VAL A 286 -17.30 -8.59 1.77
N GLU A 287 -17.72 -9.77 2.20
CA GLU A 287 -18.56 -10.65 1.39
C GLU A 287 -19.92 -10.00 1.05
N LYS A 288 -20.47 -9.22 1.99
CA LYS A 288 -21.69 -8.44 1.79
C LYS A 288 -21.47 -7.26 0.83
N PHE A 289 -20.36 -6.53 0.94
CA PHE A 289 -20.02 -5.43 0.03
C PHE A 289 -19.92 -5.90 -1.42
N PHE A 290 -19.26 -7.05 -1.67
CA PHE A 290 -19.14 -7.60 -3.02
C PHE A 290 -20.46 -8.17 -3.56
N LYS A 291 -21.24 -8.88 -2.75
CA LYS A 291 -22.57 -9.38 -3.16
C LYS A 291 -23.55 -8.24 -3.48
N ASP A 292 -23.54 -7.16 -2.71
CA ASP A 292 -24.45 -6.02 -2.92
C ASP A 292 -24.04 -5.16 -4.12
N THR A 293 -22.74 -5.12 -4.46
CA THR A 293 -22.21 -4.39 -5.62
C THR A 293 -22.41 -5.16 -6.93
N LEU A 294 -22.30 -6.50 -6.90
CA LEU A 294 -22.50 -7.38 -8.05
C LEU A 294 -23.98 -7.63 -8.38
N ASN A 295 -24.87 -7.66 -7.39
CA ASN A 295 -26.31 -7.80 -7.64
C ASN A 295 -26.95 -6.54 -8.23
N LYS A 296 -26.37 -5.35 -7.98
CA LYS A 296 -26.87 -4.09 -8.55
C LYS A 296 -26.37 -3.82 -9.98
N SER A 297 -25.31 -4.49 -10.43
CA SER A 297 -24.79 -4.37 -11.79
C SER A 297 -25.42 -5.35 -12.78
N GLY A 298 -26.26 -6.29 -12.33
CA GLY A 298 -26.98 -7.23 -13.20
C GLY A 298 -26.08 -8.23 -13.94
N ILE A 299 -24.87 -8.49 -13.42
CA ILE A 299 -23.85 -9.32 -14.09
C ILE A 299 -23.92 -10.81 -13.69
N LEU A 300 -24.87 -11.22 -12.85
CA LEU A 300 -25.10 -12.63 -12.53
C LEU A 300 -26.55 -13.04 -12.86
N ARG A 301 -26.70 -13.80 -13.94
CA ARG A 301 -27.71 -14.86 -14.08
C ARG A 301 -27.01 -16.20 -13.96
#